data_AF-A0A4P5VUZ9-F1
#
_entry.id   AF-A0A4P5VUZ9-F1
#
_cell.length_a   1.000
_cell.length_b   1.000
_cell.length_c   1.000
_cell.angle_alpha   90.00
_cell.angle_beta   90.00
_cell.angle_gamma   90.00
#
_symmetry.space_group_name_H-M   'P 1'
#
loop_
_entity.id
_entity.type
_entity.pdbx_description
1 polymer ?
#
loop_
_entity_poly.entity_id
_entity_poly.type
_entity_poly.pdbx_seq_one_letter_code
_entity_poly.pdbx_strand_id
1 'polypeptide(L)'
;MPVPSQQTLLWFVVVLLLLWLLTRRRERAAIGRQRRMPLTEAELGRVVFEVARSADLEAFRHLYVSGGEARDLLGDAASAYLGGRGKRWLEDEFLEISVRVAPPVQYEGVHVGEDGVTVLRVRSLAAGAYELPVGRALQVGRIWRLVHPVGDWSQLRQVGAPSGAARA
;
A
#
# COMPACT_ATOMS: atom_id res chain seq x y z
N MET A 1 34.08 13.91 -43.83
CA MET A 1 32.90 13.56 -43.02
C MET A 1 32.34 14.84 -42.44
N PRO A 2 31.07 15.20 -42.66
CA PRO A 2 30.49 16.43 -42.12
C PRO A 2 30.41 16.35 -40.60
N VAL A 3 30.96 17.36 -39.91
CA VAL A 3 30.87 17.47 -38.45
C VAL A 3 29.44 17.93 -38.12
N PRO A 4 28.72 17.22 -37.23
CA PRO A 4 27.38 17.64 -36.81
C PRO A 4 27.43 19.05 -36.20
N SER A 5 26.49 19.91 -36.59
CA SER A 5 26.37 21.25 -36.01
C SER A 5 26.05 21.16 -34.52
N GLN A 6 26.43 22.16 -33.71
CA GLN A 6 26.16 22.17 -32.27
C GLN A 6 24.67 21.96 -31.93
N GLN A 7 23.76 22.43 -32.80
CA GLN A 7 22.32 22.20 -32.65
C GLN A 7 21.95 20.73 -32.80
N THR A 8 22.53 20.01 -33.78
CA THR A 8 22.27 18.57 -33.94
C THR A 8 22.78 17.78 -32.73
N LEU A 9 23.94 18.14 -32.17
CA LEU A 9 24.44 17.54 -30.92
C LEU A 9 23.47 17.75 -29.75
N LEU A 10 22.94 18.96 -29.59
CA LEU A 10 22.02 19.29 -28.51
C LEU A 10 20.71 18.51 -28.61
N TRP A 11 20.16 18.37 -29.82
CA TRP A 11 18.98 17.54 -30.07
C TRP A 11 19.22 16.07 -29.75
N PHE A 12 20.38 15.54 -30.13
CA PHE A 12 20.76 14.17 -29.79
C PHE A 12 20.79 13.93 -28.28
N VAL A 13 21.37 14.86 -27.51
CA VAL A 13 21.40 14.78 -26.04
C VAL A 13 20.00 14.82 -25.44
N VAL A 14 19.13 15.72 -25.92
CA VAL A 14 17.74 15.81 -25.43
C VAL A 14 16.96 14.53 -25.73
N VAL A 15 17.09 13.98 -26.94
CA VAL A 15 16.45 12.71 -27.32
C VAL A 15 16.97 11.56 -26.47
N LEU A 16 18.29 11.49 -26.23
CA LEU A 16 18.89 10.47 -25.37
C LEU A 16 18.37 10.57 -23.92
N LEU A 17 18.26 11.79 -23.39
CA LEU A 17 17.71 12.04 -22.05
C LEU A 17 16.25 11.63 -21.94
N LEU A 18 15.43 11.92 -22.95
CA LEU A 18 14.02 11.51 -22.99
C LEU A 18 13.86 9.99 -23.09
N LEU A 19 14.66 9.35 -23.94
CA LEU A 19 14.72 7.88 -24.05
C LEU A 19 15.15 7.25 -22.72
N TRP A 20 16.18 7.80 -22.07
CA TRP A 20 16.63 7.36 -20.76
C TRP A 20 15.55 7.52 -19.69
N LEU A 21 14.79 8.61 -19.72
CA LEU A 21 13.69 8.84 -18.77
C LEU A 21 12.55 7.82 -18.98
N LEU A 22 12.25 7.49 -20.24
CA LEU A 22 11.24 6.50 -20.61
C LEU A 22 11.65 5.08 -20.23
N THR A 23 12.91 4.69 -20.45
CA THR A 23 13.41 3.37 -20.05
C THR A 23 13.43 3.21 -18.54
N ARG A 24 13.86 4.24 -17.79
CA ARG A 24 13.83 4.21 -16.32
C ARG A 24 12.42 4.05 -15.74
N ARG A 25 11.42 4.68 -16.39
CA ARG A 25 10.01 4.57 -15.98
C ARG A 25 9.45 3.17 -16.24
N ARG A 26 9.89 2.50 -17.31
CA ARG A 26 9.52 1.12 -17.63
C ARG A 26 10.24 0.09 -16.77
N GLU A 27 11.52 0.28 -16.46
CA GLU A 27 12.26 -0.61 -15.56
C GLU A 27 11.69 -0.58 -14.14
N ARG A 28 11.28 0.59 -13.63
CA ARG A 28 10.55 0.69 -12.36
C ARG A 28 9.20 -0.03 -12.38
N ALA A 29 8.52 -0.06 -13.53
CA ALA A 29 7.27 -0.80 -13.71
C ALA A 29 7.47 -2.33 -13.89
N ALA A 30 8.60 -2.73 -14.48
CA ALA A 30 8.92 -4.14 -14.78
C ALA A 30 9.52 -4.89 -13.59
N ILE A 31 10.27 -4.20 -12.72
CA ILE A 31 10.88 -4.81 -11.52
C ILE A 31 9.86 -4.92 -10.34
N GLY A 32 8.71 -4.22 -10.42
CA GLY A 32 7.80 -4.00 -9.27
C GLY A 32 6.56 -4.88 -9.15
N ARG A 33 6.23 -5.78 -10.10
CA ARG A 33 4.95 -6.51 -10.10
C ARG A 33 5.02 -7.97 -9.67
N GLN A 34 6.01 -8.34 -8.86
CA GLN A 34 5.91 -9.63 -8.17
C GLN A 34 4.81 -9.49 -7.12
N ARG A 35 3.67 -10.18 -7.31
CA ARG A 35 2.58 -10.21 -6.33
C ARG A 35 3.19 -10.62 -5.00
N ARG A 36 3.24 -9.67 -4.06
CA ARG A 36 3.68 -9.97 -2.69
C ARG A 36 2.67 -10.94 -2.10
N MET A 37 3.17 -12.08 -1.61
CA MET A 37 2.38 -13.17 -1.06
C MET A 37 2.72 -13.28 0.42
N PRO A 38 2.14 -12.43 1.28
CA PRO A 38 2.43 -12.48 2.72
C PRO A 38 1.99 -13.84 3.27
N LEU A 39 2.93 -14.57 3.87
CA LEU A 39 2.70 -15.91 4.42
C LEU A 39 2.27 -15.83 5.89
N THR A 40 2.54 -14.70 6.53
CA THR A 40 2.15 -14.41 7.90
C THR A 40 1.36 -13.10 7.99
N GLU A 41 0.60 -12.94 9.06
CA GLU A 41 -0.11 -11.69 9.33
C GLU A 41 0.86 -10.51 9.48
N ALA A 42 1.99 -10.73 10.16
CA ALA A 42 3.06 -9.75 10.32
C ALA A 42 3.61 -9.25 8.97
N GLU A 43 3.78 -10.17 8.02
CA GLU A 43 4.16 -9.83 6.65
C GLU A 43 3.06 -9.07 5.92
N LEU A 44 1.78 -9.44 6.09
CA LEU A 44 0.67 -8.71 5.49
C LEU A 44 0.68 -7.24 5.96
N GLY A 45 0.78 -7.00 7.27
CA GLY A 45 0.86 -5.65 7.83
C GLY A 45 2.04 -4.85 7.25
N ARG A 46 3.22 -5.46 7.18
CA ARG A 46 4.40 -4.82 6.58
C ARG A 46 4.19 -4.49 5.10
N VAL A 47 3.60 -5.40 4.34
CA VAL A 47 3.32 -5.19 2.92
C VAL A 47 2.30 -4.07 2.73
N VAL A 48 1.23 -4.03 3.53
CA VAL A 48 0.24 -2.94 3.52
C VAL A 48 0.92 -1.60 3.77
N PHE A 49 1.77 -1.51 4.81
CA PHE A 49 2.53 -0.30 5.12
C PHE A 49 3.41 0.15 3.94
N GLU A 50 4.20 -0.76 3.38
CA GLU A 50 5.12 -0.43 2.29
C GLU A 50 4.37 0.05 1.03
N VAL A 51 3.27 -0.62 0.69
CA VAL A 51 2.44 -0.30 -0.48
C VAL A 51 1.73 1.04 -0.34
N ALA A 52 1.17 1.32 0.85
CA ALA A 52 0.57 2.61 1.15
C ALA A 52 1.63 3.72 1.13
N ARG A 53 2.82 3.47 1.70
CA ARG A 53 3.93 4.43 1.67
C ARG A 53 4.44 4.73 0.25
N SER A 54 4.40 3.74 -0.65
CA SER A 54 4.79 3.94 -2.05
C SER A 54 3.68 4.53 -2.93
N ALA A 55 2.49 4.79 -2.37
CA ALA A 55 1.31 5.24 -3.11
C ALA A 55 0.98 4.31 -4.32
N ASP A 56 1.23 3.00 -4.19
CA ASP A 56 0.94 2.00 -5.22
C ASP A 56 -0.44 1.36 -5.03
N LEU A 57 -1.47 2.01 -5.58
CA LEU A 57 -2.84 1.53 -5.55
C LEU A 57 -3.01 0.15 -6.20
N GLU A 58 -2.26 -0.16 -7.27
CA GLU A 58 -2.39 -1.44 -7.97
C GLU A 58 -1.89 -2.59 -7.07
N ALA A 59 -0.73 -2.41 -6.43
CA ALA A 59 -0.23 -3.34 -5.44
C ALA A 59 -1.17 -3.48 -4.23
N PHE A 60 -1.79 -2.38 -3.78
CA PHE A 60 -2.74 -2.41 -2.67
C PHE A 60 -3.96 -3.25 -3.00
N ARG A 61 -4.52 -3.08 -4.20
CA ARG A 61 -5.62 -3.90 -4.72
C ARG A 61 -5.26 -5.38 -4.74
N HIS A 62 -4.01 -5.74 -5.01
CA HIS A 62 -3.57 -7.13 -5.02
C HIS A 62 -3.47 -7.78 -3.64
N LEU A 63 -3.54 -7.03 -2.54
CA LEU A 63 -3.58 -7.58 -1.19
C LEU A 63 -4.95 -8.16 -0.83
N TYR A 64 -6.00 -7.72 -1.54
CA TYR A 64 -7.35 -8.21 -1.35
C TYR A 64 -7.60 -9.54 -2.06
N VAL A 65 -8.53 -10.33 -1.52
CA VAL A 65 -8.98 -11.58 -2.15
C VAL A 65 -9.43 -11.34 -3.60
N SER A 66 -9.00 -12.21 -4.50
CA SER A 66 -9.35 -12.19 -5.92
C SER A 66 -10.77 -12.71 -6.16
N GLY A 67 -11.28 -12.56 -7.38
CA GLY A 67 -12.63 -13.03 -7.72
C GLY A 67 -12.82 -14.54 -7.57
N GLY A 68 -11.79 -15.34 -7.85
CA GLY A 68 -11.81 -16.78 -7.62
C GLY A 68 -11.82 -17.10 -6.14
N GLU A 69 -10.85 -16.57 -5.39
CA GLU A 69 -10.74 -16.75 -3.94
C GLU A 69 -12.02 -16.29 -3.21
N ALA A 70 -12.65 -15.19 -3.65
CA ALA A 70 -13.88 -14.70 -3.05
C ALA A 70 -15.07 -15.66 -3.25
N ARG A 71 -15.18 -16.31 -4.42
CA ARG A 71 -16.24 -17.32 -4.64
C ARG A 71 -16.06 -18.52 -3.73
N ASP A 72 -14.82 -18.98 -3.58
CA ASP A 72 -14.50 -20.13 -2.73
C ASP A 72 -14.73 -19.82 -1.24
N LEU A 73 -14.45 -18.58 -0.80
CA LEU A 73 -14.57 -18.17 0.60
C LEU A 73 -15.97 -17.70 1.00
N LEU A 74 -16.65 -16.95 0.13
CA LEU A 74 -17.88 -16.21 0.47
C LEU A 74 -19.12 -16.83 -0.17
N GLY A 75 -18.98 -17.81 -1.07
CA GLY A 75 -20.11 -18.45 -1.76
C GLY A 75 -21.00 -17.43 -2.46
N ASP A 76 -22.30 -17.45 -2.15
CA ASP A 76 -23.30 -16.56 -2.74
C ASP A 76 -23.04 -15.08 -2.43
N ALA A 77 -22.37 -14.77 -1.31
CA ALA A 77 -22.01 -13.40 -0.94
C ALA A 77 -20.86 -12.84 -1.79
N ALA A 78 -20.15 -13.67 -2.57
CA ALA A 78 -19.02 -13.24 -3.40
C ALA A 78 -19.42 -12.20 -4.46
N SER A 79 -20.62 -12.31 -5.02
CA SER A 79 -21.09 -11.35 -6.03
C SER A 79 -21.30 -9.95 -5.43
N ALA A 80 -21.93 -9.89 -4.25
CA ALA A 80 -22.12 -8.65 -3.51
C ALA A 80 -20.77 -8.06 -3.07
N TYR A 81 -19.85 -8.90 -2.60
CA TYR A 81 -18.48 -8.51 -2.27
C TYR A 81 -17.74 -7.87 -3.47
N LEU A 82 -17.73 -8.56 -4.61
CA LEU A 82 -17.05 -8.08 -5.81
C LEU A 82 -17.71 -6.82 -6.40
N GLY A 83 -19.02 -6.71 -6.29
CA GLY A 83 -19.78 -5.50 -6.66
C GLY A 83 -19.47 -4.30 -5.74
N GLY A 84 -19.31 -4.55 -4.43
CA GLY A 84 -18.95 -3.53 -3.45
C GLY A 84 -17.49 -3.06 -3.54
N ARG A 85 -16.59 -3.89 -4.06
CA ARG A 85 -15.17 -3.56 -4.32
C ARG A 85 -14.97 -2.59 -5.51
N GLY A 86 -15.94 -1.73 -5.77
CA GLY A 86 -15.86 -0.70 -6.78
C GLY A 86 -14.62 0.17 -6.59
N LYS A 87 -14.03 0.60 -7.71
CA LYS A 87 -12.75 1.32 -7.78
C LYS A 87 -12.64 2.49 -6.79
N ARG A 88 -13.73 3.24 -6.56
CA ARG A 88 -13.77 4.44 -5.70
C ARG A 88 -13.55 4.15 -4.21
N TRP A 89 -14.23 3.17 -3.65
CA TRP A 89 -14.16 2.91 -2.20
C TRP A 89 -12.76 2.49 -1.75
N LEU A 90 -12.12 1.61 -2.52
CA LEU A 90 -10.76 1.18 -2.26
C LEU A 90 -9.75 2.31 -2.51
N GLU A 91 -10.02 3.20 -3.47
CA GLU A 91 -9.21 4.40 -3.71
C GLU A 91 -9.27 5.39 -2.54
N ASP A 92 -10.46 5.64 -1.99
CA ASP A 92 -10.65 6.57 -0.88
C ASP A 92 -9.94 6.06 0.39
N GLU A 93 -10.12 4.77 0.70
CA GLU A 93 -9.43 4.14 1.82
C GLU A 93 -7.91 4.11 1.62
N PHE A 94 -7.45 3.76 0.42
CA PHE A 94 -6.03 3.75 0.09
C PHE A 94 -5.40 5.13 0.26
N LEU A 95 -6.09 6.18 -0.22
CA LEU A 95 -5.64 7.55 -0.08
C LEU A 95 -5.51 7.93 1.40
N GLU A 96 -6.50 7.56 2.20
CA GLU A 96 -6.50 7.83 3.64
C GLU A 96 -5.32 7.15 4.36
N ILE A 97 -5.09 5.86 4.13
CA ILE A 97 -3.93 5.15 4.68
C ILE A 97 -2.64 5.82 4.22
N SER A 98 -2.52 6.11 2.92
CA SER A 98 -1.30 6.68 2.32
C SER A 98 -0.94 8.04 2.92
N VAL A 99 -1.95 8.90 3.15
CA VAL A 99 -1.75 10.18 3.84
C VAL A 99 -1.28 9.96 5.28
N ARG A 100 -1.84 8.97 5.97
CA ARG A 100 -1.50 8.66 7.37
C ARG A 100 -0.16 7.96 7.55
N VAL A 101 0.35 7.26 6.55
CA VAL A 101 1.68 6.60 6.60
C VAL A 101 2.77 7.39 5.87
N ALA A 102 2.47 8.62 5.43
CA ALA A 102 3.43 9.50 4.80
C ALA A 102 4.64 9.75 5.73
N PRO A 103 5.87 9.89 5.21
CA PRO A 103 7.05 10.16 6.02
C PRO A 103 6.86 11.36 6.97
N PRO A 104 7.43 11.33 8.20
CA PRO A 104 8.42 10.39 8.72
C PRO A 104 7.84 9.26 9.60
N VAL A 105 6.84 8.52 9.10
CA VAL A 105 6.21 7.41 9.83
C VAL A 105 7.01 6.10 9.72
N GLN A 106 7.09 5.35 10.82
CA GLN A 106 7.74 4.04 10.93
C GLN A 106 6.72 2.94 11.26
N TYR A 107 6.92 1.75 10.70
CA TYR A 107 6.13 0.57 11.03
C TYR A 107 6.62 -0.07 12.33
N GLU A 108 5.72 -0.35 13.27
CA GLU A 108 6.05 -1.04 14.53
C GLU A 108 5.54 -2.48 14.56
N GLY A 109 4.44 -2.76 13.86
CA GLY A 109 3.84 -4.07 13.85
C GLY A 109 2.40 -4.06 13.38
N VAL A 110 1.76 -5.22 13.52
CA VAL A 110 0.35 -5.44 13.19
C VAL A 110 -0.20 -6.41 14.21
N HIS A 111 -1.48 -6.26 14.55
CA HIS A 111 -2.21 -7.18 15.39
C HIS A 111 -3.68 -7.24 14.97
N VAL A 112 -4.39 -8.27 15.42
CA VAL A 112 -5.84 -8.38 15.26
C VAL A 112 -6.54 -7.78 16.47
N GLY A 113 -7.42 -6.81 16.23
CA GLY A 113 -8.32 -6.26 17.26
C GLY A 113 -9.48 -7.20 17.58
N GLU A 114 -10.34 -6.79 18.53
CA GLU A 114 -11.43 -7.63 19.06
C GLU A 114 -12.45 -8.08 17.99
N ASP A 115 -12.62 -7.30 16.92
CA ASP A 115 -13.58 -7.58 15.82
C ASP A 115 -12.97 -8.34 14.63
N GLY A 116 -11.79 -8.94 14.79
CA GLY A 116 -11.06 -9.59 13.70
C GLY A 116 -10.45 -8.60 12.69
N VAL A 117 -10.44 -7.32 13.02
CA VAL A 117 -9.86 -6.26 12.20
C VAL A 117 -8.35 -6.25 12.40
N THR A 118 -7.61 -6.30 11.30
CA THR A 118 -6.16 -6.13 11.27
C THR A 118 -5.84 -4.65 11.47
N VAL A 119 -5.04 -4.36 12.49
CA VAL A 119 -4.65 -3.02 12.91
C VAL A 119 -3.15 -2.86 12.75
N LEU A 120 -2.73 -1.91 11.91
CA LEU A 120 -1.34 -1.52 11.79
C LEU A 120 -0.96 -0.58 12.93
N ARG A 121 0.15 -0.89 13.60
CA ARG A 121 0.77 0.02 14.57
C ARG A 121 1.91 0.75 13.90
N VAL A 122 1.82 2.07 13.92
CA VAL A 122 2.81 2.97 13.31
C VAL A 122 3.25 4.05 14.29
N ARG A 123 4.46 4.56 14.12
CA ARG A 123 5.01 5.65 14.92
C ARG A 123 5.37 6.82 14.03
N SER A 124 4.80 7.98 14.33
CA SER A 124 5.25 9.28 13.81
C SER A 124 6.11 10.00 14.84
N LEU A 125 7.14 10.71 14.37
CA LEU A 125 7.93 11.59 15.23
C LEU A 125 7.11 12.75 15.79
N ALA A 126 6.09 13.22 15.06
CA ALA A 126 5.26 14.35 15.46
C ALA A 126 4.07 13.96 16.35
N ALA A 127 3.40 12.86 16.02
CA ALA A 127 2.15 12.45 16.66
C ALA A 127 2.30 11.30 17.68
N GLY A 128 3.49 10.72 17.80
CA GLY A 128 3.72 9.51 18.60
C GLY A 128 3.24 8.24 17.88
N ALA A 129 2.93 7.20 18.67
CA ALA A 129 2.43 5.94 18.14
C ALA A 129 0.89 5.98 18.00
N TYR A 130 0.38 5.48 16.89
CA TYR A 130 -1.04 5.37 16.62
C TYR A 130 -1.35 4.12 15.82
N GLU A 131 -2.62 3.74 15.88
CA GLU A 131 -3.15 2.53 15.27
C GLU A 131 -4.03 2.86 14.06
N LEU A 132 -3.85 2.08 13.00
CA LEU A 132 -4.50 2.25 11.70
C LEU A 132 -5.25 0.97 11.32
N PRO A 133 -6.60 0.95 11.36
CA PRO A 133 -7.38 -0.22 11.02
C PRO A 133 -7.43 -0.44 9.50
N VAL A 134 -6.79 -1.48 8.97
CA VAL A 134 -6.67 -1.66 7.49
C VAL A 134 -7.64 -2.65 6.87
N GLY A 135 -8.41 -3.36 7.70
CA GLY A 135 -9.43 -4.27 7.24
C GLY A 135 -9.35 -5.61 7.93
N ARG A 136 -10.28 -6.51 7.61
CA ARG A 136 -10.24 -7.91 8.05
C ARG A 136 -9.33 -8.71 7.16
N ALA A 137 -8.34 -9.37 7.74
CA ALA A 137 -7.49 -10.32 7.03
C ALA A 137 -7.93 -11.77 7.27
N LEU A 138 -7.82 -12.60 6.23
CA LEU A 138 -8.03 -14.04 6.31
C LEU A 138 -6.90 -14.79 5.59
N GLN A 139 -6.62 -16.00 6.05
CA GLN A 139 -5.69 -16.89 5.38
C GLN A 139 -6.41 -17.64 4.25
N VAL A 140 -5.88 -17.52 3.03
CA VAL A 140 -6.38 -18.16 1.82
C VAL A 140 -5.31 -19.12 1.31
N GLY A 141 -5.53 -20.42 1.54
CA GLY A 141 -4.50 -21.44 1.36
C GLY A 141 -3.32 -21.18 2.30
N ARG A 142 -2.20 -20.67 1.77
CA ARG A 142 -0.98 -20.36 2.55
C ARG A 142 -0.69 -18.86 2.66
N ILE A 143 -1.54 -18.00 2.10
CA ILE A 143 -1.27 -16.57 1.94
C ILE A 143 -2.32 -15.79 2.74
N TRP A 144 -1.91 -14.71 3.40
CA TRP A 144 -2.83 -13.79 4.06
C TRP A 144 -3.37 -12.75 3.07
N ARG A 145 -4.68 -12.51 3.11
CA ARG A 145 -5.39 -11.59 2.21
C ARG A 145 -6.31 -10.69 3.00
N LEU A 146 -6.47 -9.45 2.55
CA LEU A 146 -7.53 -8.57 3.01
C LEU A 146 -8.86 -8.99 2.37
N VAL A 147 -9.92 -9.04 3.17
CA VAL A 147 -11.26 -9.39 2.70
C VAL A 147 -12.07 -8.12 2.64
N HIS A 148 -12.23 -7.43 3.76
CA HIS A 148 -12.98 -6.17 3.83
C HIS A 148 -12.12 -5.06 4.40
N PRO A 149 -12.09 -3.87 3.78
CA PRO A 149 -11.52 -2.69 4.40
C PRO A 149 -12.36 -2.21 5.59
N VAL A 150 -11.77 -1.36 6.43
CA VAL A 150 -12.52 -0.68 7.49
C VAL A 150 -13.12 0.59 6.88
N GLY A 151 -14.44 0.58 6.69
CA GLY A 151 -15.16 1.71 6.12
C GLY A 151 -15.26 2.94 7.03
N ASP A 152 -14.74 2.87 8.25
CA ASP A 152 -14.79 3.94 9.24
C ASP A 152 -13.44 4.16 9.93
N TRP A 153 -12.72 5.19 9.47
CA TRP A 153 -11.43 5.62 10.01
C TRP A 153 -11.56 6.66 11.13
N SER A 154 -12.77 7.02 11.54
CA SER A 154 -12.98 7.98 12.62
C SER A 154 -12.53 7.44 13.99
N GLN A 155 -12.35 6.12 14.11
CA GLN A 155 -11.98 5.43 15.36
C GLN A 155 -10.47 5.26 15.56
N LEU A 156 -9.66 6.22 15.14
CA LEU A 156 -8.21 6.14 15.36
C LEU A 156 -7.90 6.22 16.84
N ARG A 157 -7.28 5.17 17.35
CA ARG A 157 -6.76 5.15 18.71
C ARG A 157 -5.31 5.62 18.69
N GLN A 158 -5.05 6.73 19.38
CA GLN A 158 -3.68 7.14 19.69
C GLN A 158 -3.18 6.23 20.81
N VAL A 159 -2.15 5.43 20.53
CA VAL A 159 -1.64 4.42 21.46
C VAL A 159 -0.31 4.92 21.99
N GLY A 160 -0.41 5.90 22.90
CA GLY A 160 0.73 6.44 23.63
C GLY A 160 0.95 7.94 23.41
N ALA A 161 1.44 8.61 24.46
CA ALA A 161 1.87 9.99 24.38
C ALA A 161 3.07 10.14 23.43
N PRO A 162 3.22 11.28 22.73
CA PRO A 162 4.43 11.55 21.96
C PRO A 162 5.65 11.44 22.90
N SER A 163 6.55 10.51 22.58
CA SER A 163 7.79 10.29 23.34
C SER A 163 8.78 11.42 23.07
N GLY A 164 8.46 12.63 23.52
CA GLY A 164 9.17 13.87 23.23
C GLY A 164 9.10 14.88 24.38
N ALA A 165 9.24 14.42 25.63
CA ALA A 165 9.37 15.31 26.80
C ALA A 165 10.34 14.77 27.86
N ALA A 166 11.41 14.08 27.46
CA ALA A 166 12.47 13.67 28.39
C ALA A 166 13.84 13.75 27.73
N ARG A 167 14.36 14.97 27.64
CA ARG A 167 15.80 15.33 27.63
C ARG A 167 15.89 16.85 27.65
N ALA A 168 15.75 17.39 28.86
CA ALA A 168 16.35 18.65 29.27
C ALA A 168 17.50 18.29 30.22
#